data_AF-A0A852X3P2-F1
#
_entry.id   AF-A0A852X3P2-F1
#
_cell.length_a   1.000
_cell.length_b   1.000
_cell.length_c   1.000
_cell.angle_alpha   90.00
_cell.angle_beta   90.00
_cell.angle_gamma   90.00
#
_symmetry.space_group_name_H-M   'P 1'
#
loop_
_entity.id
_entity.type
_entity.pdbx_description
1 polymer ?
#
loop_
_entity_poly.entity_id
_entity_poly.type
_entity_poly.pdbx_seq_one_letter_code
_entity_poly.pdbx_strand_id
1 'polypeptide(L)'
;MDPFDLSGVATRLDSAARLLHELASDVAGTAEVRWRSGAADLFREQVDARARRLLDLARDAEDLSGETLALEHAARERASLAAEVAETIAVVARPKGPLL
;
A
#
# COMPACT_ATOMS: atom_id res chain seq x y z
N MET A 1 12.28 -7.66 -15.55
CA MET A 1 11.23 -7.39 -14.56
C MET A 1 11.79 -7.87 -13.23
N ASP A 2 12.01 -6.96 -12.28
CA ASP A 2 12.51 -7.30 -10.95
C ASP A 2 11.41 -8.12 -10.24
N PRO A 3 11.67 -9.37 -9.81
CA PRO A 3 10.66 -10.20 -9.16
C PRO A 3 10.16 -9.61 -7.82
N PHE A 4 10.84 -8.59 -7.28
CA PHE A 4 10.46 -7.89 -6.06
C PHE A 4 9.80 -6.52 -6.32
N ASP A 5 9.51 -6.16 -7.57
CA ASP A 5 8.84 -4.90 -7.90
C ASP A 5 7.36 -4.96 -7.50
N LEU A 6 7.09 -4.52 -6.27
CA LEU A 6 5.75 -4.36 -5.71
C LEU A 6 5.31 -2.89 -5.71
N SER A 7 6.19 -1.97 -6.11
CA SER A 7 5.93 -0.53 -6.22
C SER A 7 4.70 -0.22 -7.09
N GLY A 8 4.48 -0.98 -8.16
CA GLY A 8 3.28 -0.88 -9.00
C GLY A 8 2.00 -1.40 -8.33
N VAL A 9 2.10 -2.30 -7.34
CA VAL A 9 0.96 -2.70 -6.50
C VAL A 9 0.65 -1.60 -5.49
N ALA A 10 1.66 -1.09 -4.78
CA ALA A 10 1.52 0.02 -3.84
C ALA A 10 0.89 1.27 -4.50
N THR A 11 1.39 1.65 -5.68
CA THR A 11 0.85 2.79 -6.44
C THR A 11 -0.64 2.63 -6.78
N ARG A 12 -1.09 1.40 -7.07
CA ARG A 12 -2.50 1.10 -7.35
C ARG A 12 -3.35 1.16 -6.08
N LEU A 13 -2.82 0.72 -4.95
CA LEU A 13 -3.48 0.82 -3.64
C LEU A 13 -3.64 2.29 -3.23
N ASP A 14 -2.59 3.11 -3.36
CA ASP A 14 -2.66 4.55 -3.09
C ASP A 14 -3.68 5.26 -3.99
N SER A 15 -3.71 4.89 -5.28
CA SER A 15 -4.69 5.42 -6.23
C SER A 15 -6.11 5.02 -5.86
N ALA A 16 -6.33 3.78 -5.42
CA ALA A 16 -7.62 3.31 -4.95
C ALA A 16 -8.07 4.03 -3.68
N ALA A 17 -7.17 4.23 -2.71
CA ALA A 17 -7.43 4.99 -1.50
C ALA A 17 -7.89 6.43 -1.82
N ARG A 18 -7.17 7.10 -2.73
CA ARG A 18 -7.56 8.45 -3.19
C ARG A 18 -8.95 8.49 -3.80
N LEU A 19 -9.28 7.55 -4.69
CA LEU A 19 -10.61 7.48 -5.30
C LEU A 19 -11.71 7.22 -4.25
N LEU A 20 -11.42 6.41 -3.23
CA LEU A 20 -12.35 6.15 -2.13
C LEU A 20 -12.58 7.40 -1.25
N HIS A 21 -11.53 8.18 -0.98
CA HIS A 21 -11.66 9.48 -0.30
C HIS A 21 -12.49 10.47 -1.11
N GLU A 22 -12.24 10.58 -2.42
CA GLU A 22 -13.01 11.42 -3.34
C GLU A 22 -14.50 11.02 -3.32
N LEU A 23 -14.79 9.72 -3.44
CA LEU A 23 -16.15 9.19 -3.37
C LEU A 23 -16.83 9.45 -2.01
N ALA A 24 -16.11 9.30 -0.90
CA ALA A 24 -16.65 9.57 0.43
C ALA A 24 -17.01 11.07 0.59
N SER A 25 -16.15 11.95 0.09
CA SER A 25 -16.37 13.40 0.07
C SER A 25 -17.58 13.78 -0.79
N ASP A 26 -17.71 13.20 -1.98
CA ASP A 26 -18.84 13.47 -2.88
C ASP A 26 -20.17 13.01 -2.27
N VAL A 27 -20.17 11.84 -1.62
CA VAL A 27 -21.35 11.30 -0.92
C VAL A 27 -21.77 12.23 0.23
N ALA A 28 -20.82 12.68 1.05
CA ALA A 28 -21.09 13.59 2.16
C ALA A 28 -21.55 14.98 1.69
N GLY A 29 -20.87 15.57 0.70
CA GLY A 29 -21.22 16.89 0.16
C GLY A 29 -22.57 16.91 -0.56
N THR A 30 -22.87 15.88 -1.36
CA THR A 30 -24.16 15.75 -2.05
C THR A 30 -25.31 15.58 -1.06
N ALA A 31 -25.07 14.82 0.00
CA ALA A 31 -26.01 14.63 1.09
C ALA A 31 -26.34 15.94 1.81
N GLU A 32 -25.34 16.71 2.21
CA GLU A 32 -25.51 17.99 2.89
C GLU A 32 -26.34 18.99 2.06
N VAL A 33 -26.09 19.06 0.75
CA VAL A 33 -26.83 19.95 -0.17
C VAL A 33 -28.28 19.50 -0.36
N ARG A 34 -28.53 18.20 -0.55
CA ARG A 34 -29.87 17.66 -0.86
C ARG A 34 -30.78 17.51 0.35
N TRP A 35 -30.20 17.40 1.54
CA TRP A 35 -30.97 17.15 2.77
C TRP A 35 -31.57 18.38 3.44
N ARG A 36 -31.48 19.55 2.79
CA ARG A 36 -32.21 20.76 3.26
C ARG A 36 -33.74 20.63 3.19
N SER A 37 -34.28 19.49 2.73
CA SER A 37 -35.70 19.15 2.78
C SER A 37 -35.97 17.94 3.70
N GLY A 38 -36.95 18.07 4.60
CA GLY A 38 -37.12 17.19 5.77
C GLY A 38 -37.42 15.70 5.53
N ALA A 39 -37.68 15.26 4.29
CA ALA A 39 -37.81 13.84 3.97
C ALA A 39 -36.44 13.13 3.90
N ALA A 40 -35.36 13.88 3.77
CA ALA A 40 -34.04 13.33 3.52
C ALA A 40 -33.29 12.92 4.81
N ASP A 41 -33.74 13.44 5.96
CA ASP A 41 -33.29 13.05 7.30
C ASP A 41 -33.42 11.54 7.54
N LEU A 42 -34.43 10.89 6.92
CA LEU A 42 -34.66 9.45 7.02
C LEU A 42 -33.53 8.59 6.41
N PHE A 43 -32.74 9.15 5.50
CA PHE A 43 -31.65 8.45 4.83
C PHE A 43 -30.27 8.94 5.30
N ARG A 44 -30.24 9.88 6.25
CA ARG A 44 -29.01 10.52 6.73
C ARG A 44 -28.01 9.52 7.27
N GLU A 45 -28.44 8.73 8.23
CA GLU A 45 -27.61 7.72 8.89
C GLU A 45 -27.07 6.68 7.91
N GLN A 46 -27.86 6.27 6.91
CA GLN A 46 -27.43 5.27 5.92
C GLN A 46 -26.32 5.80 5.02
N VAL A 47 -26.44 7.06 4.61
CA VAL A 47 -25.45 7.71 3.75
C VAL A 47 -24.18 8.03 4.53
N ASP A 48 -24.30 8.51 5.77
CA ASP A 48 -23.15 8.72 6.67
C ASP A 48 -22.41 7.39 6.93
N ALA A 49 -23.15 6.30 7.15
CA ALA A 49 -22.57 4.97 7.32
C ALA A 49 -21.85 4.50 6.03
N ARG A 50 -22.41 4.80 4.85
CA ARG A 50 -21.78 4.48 3.56
C ARG A 50 -20.50 5.26 3.35
N ALA A 51 -20.50 6.55 3.66
CA ALA A 51 -19.33 7.42 3.56
C ALA A 51 -18.21 6.97 4.51
N ARG A 52 -18.55 6.66 5.77
CA ARG A 52 -17.59 6.09 6.73
C ARG A 52 -16.96 4.79 6.24
N ARG A 53 -17.77 3.88 5.69
CA ARG A 53 -17.25 2.63 5.12
C ARG A 53 -16.30 2.86 3.94
N LEU A 54 -16.51 3.90 3.13
CA LEU A 54 -15.57 4.25 2.05
C LEU A 54 -14.24 4.75 2.63
N LEU A 55 -14.28 5.54 3.70
CA LEU A 55 -13.07 6.00 4.40
C LEU A 55 -12.31 4.85 5.07
N ASP A 56 -13.01 3.91 5.69
CA ASP A 56 -12.40 2.71 6.27
C ASP A 56 -11.68 1.90 5.19
N LEU A 57 -12.31 1.68 4.03
CA LEU A 57 -11.68 1.00 2.89
C LEU A 57 -10.49 1.78 2.31
N ALA A 58 -10.54 3.12 2.31
CA ALA A 58 -9.42 3.93 1.85
C ALA A 58 -8.21 3.75 2.77
N ARG A 59 -8.44 3.72 4.08
CA ARG A 59 -7.40 3.47 5.08
C ARG A 59 -6.81 2.06 4.95
N ASP A 60 -7.64 1.04 4.80
CA ASP A 60 -7.17 -0.33 4.58
C ASP A 60 -6.27 -0.41 3.32
N ALA A 61 -6.59 0.33 2.26
CA ALA A 61 -5.77 0.39 1.06
C ALA A 61 -4.43 1.11 1.29
N GLU A 62 -4.40 2.21 2.05
CA GLU A 62 -3.16 2.90 2.45
C GLU A 62 -2.27 1.99 3.31
N ASP A 63 -2.84 1.30 4.29
CA ASP A 63 -2.11 0.36 5.16
C ASP A 63 -1.51 -0.78 4.34
N LEU A 64 -2.28 -1.39 3.43
CA LEU A 64 -1.79 -2.42 2.51
C LEU A 64 -0.68 -1.91 1.57
N SER A 65 -0.77 -0.65 1.14
CA SER A 65 0.27 -0.02 0.31
C SER A 65 1.59 0.07 1.08
N GLY A 66 1.52 0.53 2.34
CA GLY A 66 2.66 0.58 3.25
C GLY A 66 3.28 -0.79 3.50
N GLU A 67 2.47 -1.80 3.81
CA GLU A 67 2.93 -3.18 4.00
C GLU A 67 3.60 -3.75 2.75
N THR A 68 3.05 -3.44 1.56
CA THR A 68 3.60 -3.86 0.27
C THR A 68 5.00 -3.29 0.04
N LEU A 69 5.20 -2.00 0.32
CA LEU A 69 6.52 -1.36 0.20
C LEU A 69 7.52 -1.92 1.23
N ALA A 70 7.07 -2.18 2.46
CA ALA A 70 7.90 -2.79 3.49
C ALA A 70 8.36 -4.20 3.09
N LEU A 71 7.48 -4.99 2.49
CA LEU A 71 7.80 -6.32 1.98
C LEU A 71 8.83 -6.27 0.85
N GLU A 72 8.66 -5.35 -0.10
CA GLU A 72 9.64 -5.14 -1.18
C GLU A 72 11.01 -4.77 -0.60
N HIS A 73 11.06 -3.85 0.37
CA HIS A 73 12.31 -3.47 1.02
C HIS A 73 12.99 -4.67 1.70
N ALA A 74 12.25 -5.42 2.53
CA ALA A 74 12.78 -6.60 3.22
C ALA A 74 13.28 -7.67 2.24
N ALA A 75 12.60 -7.85 1.10
CA ALA A 75 13.03 -8.78 0.06
C ALA A 75 14.34 -8.33 -0.61
N ARG A 76 14.49 -7.03 -0.90
CA ARG A 76 15.72 -6.44 -1.43
C ARG A 76 16.89 -6.56 -0.45
N GLU A 77 16.67 -6.27 0.83
CA GLU A 77 17.69 -6.45 1.88
C GLU A 77 18.16 -7.89 1.99
N ARG A 78 17.22 -8.85 2.01
CA ARG A 78 17.54 -10.27 2.02
C ARG A 78 18.35 -10.69 0.80
N ALA A 79 18.03 -10.18 -0.38
CA ALA A 79 18.77 -10.47 -1.61
C ALA A 79 20.19 -9.90 -1.56
N SER A 80 20.36 -8.67 -1.05
CA SER A 80 21.68 -8.05 -0.82
C SER A 80 22.53 -8.89 0.12
N LEU A 81 21.98 -9.25 1.28
CA LEU A 81 22.69 -10.06 2.27
C LEU A 81 23.11 -11.43 1.70
N ALA A 82 22.23 -12.07 0.91
CA ALA A 82 22.57 -13.33 0.26
C ALA A 82 23.75 -13.18 -0.72
N ALA A 83 23.82 -12.07 -1.45
CA ALA A 83 24.93 -11.76 -2.35
C ALA A 83 26.25 -11.51 -1.59
N GLU A 84 26.20 -10.74 -0.50
CA GLU A 84 27.37 -10.47 0.37
C GLU A 84 27.92 -11.76 1.00
N VAL A 85 27.04 -12.65 1.45
CA VAL A 85 27.41 -13.97 1.97
C VAL A 85 28.07 -14.81 0.87
N ALA A 86 27.51 -14.85 -0.34
CA ALA A 86 28.08 -15.59 -1.45
C ALA A 86 29.47 -15.07 -1.84
N GLU A 87 29.67 -13.75 -1.87
CA GLU A 87 30.96 -13.12 -2.10
C GLU A 87 31.97 -13.48 -1.01
N THR A 88 31.56 -13.41 0.26
CA THR A 88 32.40 -13.79 1.41
C THR A 88 32.86 -15.23 1.30
N ILE A 89 31.95 -16.16 0.98
CA ILE A 89 32.30 -17.58 0.78
C ILE A 89 33.29 -17.71 -0.39
N ALA A 90 33.06 -17.01 -1.50
CA ALA A 90 33.95 -17.07 -2.66
C ALA A 90 35.37 -16.57 -2.35
N VAL A 91 35.52 -15.52 -1.52
CA VAL A 91 36.82 -15.02 -1.07
C VAL A 91 37.53 -16.03 -0.16
N VAL A 92 36.82 -16.61 0.81
CA VAL A 92 37.39 -17.58 1.75
C VAL A 92 37.75 -18.91 1.06
N ALA A 93 36.96 -19.32 0.07
CA ALA A 93 37.17 -20.56 -0.67
C ALA A 93 38.27 -20.46 -1.74
N ARG A 94 38.83 -19.27 -2.02
CA ARG A 94 39.98 -19.15 -2.94
C ARG A 94 41.19 -19.84 -2.30
N PRO A 95 41.75 -20.89 -2.93
CA PRO A 95 42.98 -21.48 -2.45
C PRO A 95 44.05 -20.38 -2.49
N LYS A 96 44.78 -20.21 -1.37
CA LYS A 96 46.05 -19.49 -1.42
C LYS A 96 46.90 -20.22 -2.45
N GLY A 97 47.10 -19.61 -3.62
CA GLY A 97 48.04 -20.12 -4.62
C GLY A 97 49.39 -20.37 -3.93
N PRO A 98 50.18 -21.35 -4.41
CA PRO A 98 51.43 -21.70 -3.77
C PRO A 98 52.29 -20.46 -3.62
N LEU A 99 52.79 -20.22 -2.40
CA LEU A 99 53.87 -19.27 -2.14
C LEU A 99 55.13 -19.82 -2.81
N LEU A 100 55.35 -19.49 -4.08
CA LEU A 100 56.61 -19.66 -4.80
C LEU A 100 56.84 -18.45 -5.71
#